data_AF-A0A7W0R8G0-F1
#
_entry.id   AF-A0A7W0R8G0-F1
#
_cell.length_a   1.000
_cell.length_b   1.000
_cell.length_c   1.000
_cell.angle_alpha   90.00
_cell.angle_beta   90.00
_cell.angle_gamma   90.00
#
_symmetry.space_group_name_H-M   'P 1'
#
loop_
_entity.id
_entity.type
_entity.pdbx_description
1 polymer ?
#
loop_
_entity_poly.entity_id
_entity_poly.type
_entity_poly.pdbx_seq_one_letter_code
_entity_poly.pdbx_strand_id
1 'polypeptide(L)'
;MFPILVLLGLAAACRTPRAEGQRDWAAERHRMVTEQLRTRDIRDERVLRAMERVERHLFVPEDVRAGAYADRPLPIGHGQT
;
A
#
# COMPACT_ATOMS: atom_id res chain seq x y z
N MET A 1 24.66 19.95 42.70
CA MET A 1 25.16 20.98 41.77
C MET A 1 25.40 20.31 40.43
N PHE A 2 24.37 20.23 39.59
CA PHE A 2 24.37 19.58 38.27
C PHE A 2 24.73 20.59 37.18
N PRO A 3 25.75 20.36 36.33
CA PRO A 3 25.80 20.91 34.97
C PRO A 3 25.29 19.82 34.01
N ILE A 4 24.12 19.88 33.36
CA ILE A 4 23.66 20.73 32.24
C ILE A 4 24.61 20.75 31.02
N LEU A 5 24.03 20.39 29.86
CA LEU A 5 24.47 20.53 28.45
C LEU A 5 25.47 19.46 27.94
N VAL A 6 25.18 18.67 26.90
CA VAL A 6 24.73 19.08 25.55
C VAL A 6 23.70 18.09 24.97
N LEU A 7 22.56 18.61 24.53
CA LEU A 7 21.59 17.94 23.66
C LEU A 7 22.27 17.62 22.32
N LEU A 8 22.57 16.33 22.10
CA LEU A 8 22.98 15.84 20.79
C LEU A 8 21.79 15.98 19.84
N GLY A 9 22.04 16.67 18.73
CA GLY A 9 21.05 17.13 17.78
C GLY A 9 20.16 16.03 17.24
N LEU A 10 18.92 16.44 17.02
CA LEU A 10 17.88 15.77 16.26
C LEU A 10 18.47 15.16 14.97
N ALA A 11 18.74 13.86 14.97
CA ALA A 11 18.90 13.11 13.74
C ALA A 11 17.53 13.11 13.07
N ALA A 12 17.28 14.10 12.22
CA ALA A 12 16.26 14.01 11.19
C ALA A 12 16.61 12.77 10.37
N ALA A 13 16.02 11.64 10.75
CA ALA A 13 15.90 10.50 9.85
C ALA A 13 15.01 10.99 8.72
N CYS A 14 15.63 11.63 7.72
CA CYS A 14 15.07 11.71 6.39
C CYS A 14 14.68 10.28 6.06
N ARG A 15 13.36 10.06 6.11
CA ARG A 15 12.71 8.83 5.75
C ARG A 15 13.30 8.44 4.41
N THR A 16 14.07 7.36 4.37
CA THR A 16 14.53 6.82 3.09
C THR A 16 13.27 6.58 2.26
N PRO A 17 13.18 7.10 1.03
CA PRO A 17 12.14 6.61 0.12
C PRO A 17 12.41 5.12 -0.01
N ARG A 18 11.56 4.29 0.62
CA ARG A 18 11.63 2.84 0.44
C ARG A 18 11.33 2.63 -1.03
N ALA A 19 12.37 2.29 -1.78
CA ALA A 19 12.30 2.11 -3.22
C ALA A 19 11.02 1.35 -3.60
N GLU A 20 10.09 2.02 -4.27
CA GLU A 20 8.93 1.38 -4.90
C GLU A 20 9.37 0.28 -5.89
N GLY A 21 10.62 0.36 -6.36
CA GLY A 21 11.26 -0.52 -7.34
C GLY A 21 11.45 -1.99 -6.95
N GLN A 22 10.89 -2.49 -5.85
CA GLN A 22 10.98 -3.91 -5.51
C GLN A 22 9.74 -4.50 -4.81
N ARG A 23 8.54 -3.92 -4.99
CA ARG A 23 7.30 -4.62 -4.62
C ARG A 23 6.81 -5.46 -5.80
N ASP A 24 6.54 -6.72 -5.53
CA ASP A 24 5.90 -7.60 -6.50
C ASP A 24 4.39 -7.35 -6.50
N TRP A 25 3.97 -6.31 -7.22
CA TRP A 25 2.56 -5.95 -7.36
C TRP A 25 1.74 -7.04 -8.04
N ALA A 26 2.36 -7.88 -8.87
CA ALA A 26 1.68 -8.99 -9.51
C ALA A 26 1.32 -10.06 -8.48
N ALA A 27 2.25 -10.40 -7.58
CA ALA A 27 2.00 -11.33 -6.48
C ALA A 27 0.94 -10.80 -5.51
N GLU A 28 1.03 -9.53 -5.09
CA GLU A 28 0.02 -8.92 -4.18
C GLU A 28 -1.39 -8.92 -4.82
N ARG A 29 -1.48 -8.57 -6.11
CA ARG A 29 -2.74 -8.59 -6.86
C ARG A 29 -3.32 -9.99 -6.99
N HIS A 30 -2.49 -10.97 -7.36
CA HIS A 30 -2.93 -12.35 -7.49
C HIS A 30 -3.45 -12.88 -6.14
N ARG A 31 -2.77 -12.56 -5.04
CA ARG A 31 -3.19 -12.91 -3.68
C ARG A 31 -4.55 -12.32 -3.32
N MET A 32 -4.78 -11.04 -3.61
CA MET A 32 -6.09 -10.42 -3.40
C MET A 32 -7.19 -11.18 -4.15
N VAL A 33 -6.97 -11.56 -5.40
CA VAL A 33 -7.97 -12.28 -6.19
C VAL A 33 -8.22 -13.68 -5.64
N THR A 34 -7.18 -14.44 -5.32
CA THR A 34 -7.31 -15.85 -4.90
C THR A 34 -7.76 -16.01 -3.45
N GLU A 35 -7.24 -15.21 -2.53
CA GLU A 35 -7.47 -15.37 -1.10
C GLU A 35 -8.65 -14.53 -0.59
N GLN A 36 -8.96 -13.39 -1.22
CA GLN A 36 -9.99 -12.46 -0.73
C GLN A 36 -11.25 -12.46 -1.62
N LEU A 37 -11.10 -12.25 -2.94
CA LEU A 37 -12.25 -12.06 -3.82
C LEU A 37 -12.95 -13.38 -4.19
N ARG A 38 -12.20 -14.40 -4.62
CA ARG A 38 -12.74 -15.70 -5.05
C ARG A 38 -13.37 -16.47 -3.88
N THR A 39 -12.83 -16.32 -2.67
CA THR A 39 -13.26 -17.08 -1.48
C THR A 39 -14.56 -16.57 -0.86
N ARG A 40 -14.85 -15.27 -0.99
CA ARG A 40 -15.95 -14.62 -0.26
C ARG A 40 -17.10 -14.20 -1.18
N ASP A 41 -16.80 -13.42 -2.21
CA ASP A 41 -17.81 -12.51 -2.78
C ASP A 41 -17.96 -12.57 -4.31
N ILE A 42 -16.95 -13.01 -5.07
CA ILE A 42 -16.97 -12.94 -6.54
C ILE A 42 -16.80 -14.34 -7.17
N ARG A 43 -17.80 -14.76 -7.95
CA ARG A 43 -17.81 -16.05 -8.67
C ARG A 43 -17.71 -15.93 -10.19
N ASP A 44 -18.00 -14.76 -10.77
CA ASP A 44 -17.89 -14.58 -12.22
C ASP A 44 -16.41 -14.50 -12.62
N GLU A 45 -15.95 -15.50 -13.36
CA GLU A 45 -14.57 -15.61 -13.83
C GLU A 45 -14.15 -14.42 -14.71
N ARG A 46 -15.09 -13.76 -15.41
CA ARG A 46 -14.77 -12.56 -16.19
C ARG A 46 -14.39 -11.40 -15.28
N VAL A 47 -15.05 -11.27 -14.12
CA VAL A 47 -14.74 -10.26 -13.11
C VAL A 47 -13.39 -10.56 -12.47
N LEU A 48 -13.15 -11.82 -12.06
CA LEU A 48 -11.87 -12.22 -11.45
C LEU A 48 -10.69 -11.95 -12.40
N ARG A 49 -10.82 -12.29 -13.69
CA ARG A 49 -9.80 -11.98 -14.70
C ARG A 49 -9.57 -10.49 -14.90
N ALA A 50 -10.63 -9.67 -14.84
CA ALA A 50 -10.47 -8.22 -14.89
C ALA A 50 -9.67 -7.72 -13.67
N MET A 51 -9.97 -8.22 -12.48
CA MET A 51 -9.26 -7.86 -11.25
C MET A 51 -7.79 -8.30 -11.25
N GLU A 52 -7.44 -9.41 -11.91
CA GLU A 52 -6.04 -9.84 -12.09
C GLU A 52 -5.27 -8.98 -13.09
N ARG A 53 -5.97 -8.29 -14.01
CA ARG A 53 -5.34 -7.47 -15.05
C ARG A 53 -5.14 -6.02 -14.62
N VAL A 54 -6.05 -5.47 -13.82
CA VAL A 54 -6.02 -4.04 -13.45
C VAL A 54 -5.01 -3.78 -12.33
N GLU A 55 -4.08 -2.88 -12.60
CA GLU A 55 -3.04 -2.45 -11.65
C GLU A 55 -3.58 -1.41 -10.67
N ARG A 56 -4.39 -1.87 -9.70
CA ARG A 56 -5.04 -1.01 -8.69
C ARG A 56 -4.10 0.00 -8.00
N HIS A 57 -2.84 -0.35 -7.77
CA HIS A 57 -1.85 0.53 -7.14
C HIS A 57 -1.55 1.82 -7.94
N LEU A 58 -1.86 1.87 -9.23
CA LEU A 58 -1.73 3.09 -10.05
C LEU A 58 -2.84 4.11 -9.79
N PHE A 59 -3.92 3.71 -9.11
CA PHE A 59 -5.10 4.55 -8.86
C PHE A 59 -5.15 5.11 -7.43
N VAL A 60 -4.10 4.91 -6.64
CA VAL A 60 -4.00 5.45 -5.29
C VAL A 60 -2.75 6.34 -5.16
N PRO A 61 -2.78 7.34 -4.26
CA PRO A 61 -1.61 8.15 -3.94
C PRO A 61 -0.38 7.29 -3.54
N GLU A 62 0.81 7.76 -3.91
CA GLU A 62 2.08 7.02 -3.75
C GLU A 62 2.34 6.59 -2.28
N ASP A 63 2.00 7.46 -1.34
CA ASP A 63 2.16 7.24 0.10
C ASP A 63 1.32 6.09 0.66
N VAL A 64 0.23 5.71 -0.02
CA VAL A 64 -0.66 4.61 0.39
C VAL A 64 -0.63 3.39 -0.54
N ARG A 65 0.15 3.42 -1.63
CA ARG A 65 0.30 2.28 -2.57
C ARG A 65 0.69 0.99 -1.89
N ALA A 66 1.46 1.07 -0.81
CA ALA A 66 1.85 -0.05 0.03
C ALA A 66 0.69 -0.92 0.54
N GLY A 67 -0.53 -0.37 0.60
CA GLY A 67 -1.75 -1.07 0.99
C GLY A 67 -2.74 -1.32 -0.15
N ALA A 68 -2.38 -1.06 -1.42
CA ALA A 68 -3.31 -1.03 -2.55
C ALA A 68 -4.15 -2.31 -2.74
N TYR A 69 -3.64 -3.47 -2.30
CA TYR A 69 -4.28 -4.78 -2.40
C TYR A 69 -4.75 -5.34 -1.05
N ALA A 70 -4.78 -4.51 0.00
CA ALA A 70 -5.40 -4.87 1.27
C ALA A 70 -6.93 -4.73 1.19
N ASP A 71 -7.66 -5.63 1.86
CA ASP A 71 -9.13 -5.59 1.96
C ASP A 71 -9.60 -4.50 2.93
N ARG A 72 -9.35 -3.23 2.56
CA ARG A 72 -9.80 -2.04 3.29
C ARG A 72 -9.82 -0.81 2.38
N PRO A 73 -10.62 0.23 2.72
CA PRO A 73 -10.58 1.51 2.02
C PRO A 73 -9.20 2.19 2.15
N LEU A 74 -8.85 2.99 1.14
CA LEU A 74 -7.64 3.82 1.12
C LEU A 74 -8.01 5.23 0.67
N PRO A 75 -7.40 6.28 1.22
CA PRO A 75 -7.65 7.63 0.74
C PRO A 75 -7.22 7.78 -0.72
N ILE A 76 -8.07 8.42 -1.53
CA ILE A 76 -7.77 8.75 -2.95
C ILE A 76 -7.53 10.24 -3.16
N GLY A 77 -7.52 11.02 -2.09
CA GLY A 77 -7.39 12.48 -2.09
C GLY A 77 -8.73 13.18 -1.88
N HIS A 78 -8.71 14.52 -1.77
CA HIS A 78 -9.90 15.37 -1.62
C HIS A 78 -10.87 14.96 -0.49
N GLY A 79 -10.34 14.39 0.60
CA GLY A 79 -11.16 13.90 1.73
C GLY A 79 -11.99 12.66 1.40
N GLN A 80 -11.69 11.95 0.31
CA GLN A 80 -12.38 10.73 -0.12
C GLN A 80 -11.54 9.48 0.16
N THR A 81 -12.25 8.38 0.37
CA THR A 81 -11.73 7.00 0.53
C THR A 81 -12.40 6.04 -0.44
#